data_AF-A0A382Q209-F1
#
_entry.id   AF-A0A382Q209-F1
#
_cell.length_a   1.000
_cell.length_b   1.000
_cell.length_c   1.000
_cell.angle_alpha   90.00
_cell.angle_beta   90.00
_cell.angle_gamma   90.00
#
_symmetry.space_group_name_H-M   'P 1'
#
loop_
_entity.id
_entity.type
_entity.pdbx_description
1 polymer ?
#
loop_
_entity_poly.entity_id
_entity_poly.type
_entity_poly.pdbx_seq_one_letter_code
_entity_poly.pdbx_strand_id
1 'polypeptide(L)' 'MIDKNPVLSVSNGKMCINGKVFEHTELRESKEYLQSIEAEEALFYPENDEELDEMHKIITKMGELSPEFSGPTPLSYYLN' A
#
# COMPACT_ATOMS: atom_id res chain seq x y z
N MET A 1 18.32 12.42 9.06
CA MET A 1 18.11 11.08 8.48
C MET A 1 16.67 11.07 8.03
N ILE A 2 16.41 10.90 6.73
CA ILE A 2 15.05 10.63 6.25
C ILE A 2 14.87 9.14 6.51
N ASP A 3 13.89 8.77 7.34
CA ASP A 3 13.48 7.37 7.46
C ASP A 3 13.05 6.91 6.06
N LYS A 4 13.93 6.13 5.43
CA LYS A 4 13.73 5.58 4.07
C LYS A 4 12.69 4.47 4.03
N ASN A 5 12.22 4.05 5.21
CA ASN A 5 11.37 2.90 5.39
C ASN A 5 10.00 3.40 5.87
N PRO A 6 9.10 3.79 4.94
CA PRO A 6 7.77 4.22 5.28
C PRO A 6 7.02 3.14 6.07
N VAL A 7 6.28 3.58 7.09
CA VAL A 7 5.45 2.68 7.88
C VAL A 7 4.03 2.69 7.32
N LEU A 8 3.56 1.51 6.95
CA LEU A 8 2.17 1.22 6.64
C LEU A 8 1.37 1.11 7.93
N SER A 9 0.15 1.61 7.91
CA SER A 9 -0.83 1.46 8.98
C SER A 9 -2.23 1.51 8.39
N VAL A 10 -3.21 1.02 9.14
CA VAL A 10 -4.62 1.19 8.78
C VAL A 10 -5.18 2.37 9.55
N SER A 11 -5.85 3.28 8.85
CA SER A 11 -6.58 4.39 9.46
C SER A 11 -7.97 4.46 8.86
N ASN A 12 -9.00 4.27 9.69
CA ASN A 12 -10.40 4.33 9.29
C ASN A 12 -10.73 3.40 8.09
N GLY A 13 -10.22 2.16 8.11
CA GLY A 13 -10.42 1.18 7.04
C GLY A 13 -9.71 1.52 5.72
N LYS A 14 -8.70 2.40 5.75
CA LYS A 14 -7.93 2.84 4.59
C LYS A 14 -6.44 2.68 4.83
N MET A 15 -5.68 2.53 3.75
CA MET A 15 -4.23 2.41 3.82
C MET A 15 -3.63 3.76 4.18
N CYS A 16 -2.70 3.77 5.12
CA CYS A 16 -1.98 4.94 5.55
C CYS A 16 -0.47 4.68 5.47
N ILE A 17 0.27 5.61 4.86
CA ILE A 17 1.72 5.54 4.73
C ILE A 17 2.32 6.79 5.37
N ASN A 18 3.12 6.63 6.43
CA ASN A 18 3.70 7.76 7.18
C ASN A 18 2.67 8.83 7.62
N GLY A 19 1.46 8.40 8.00
CA GLY A 19 0.37 9.31 8.40
C GLY A 19 -0.44 9.91 7.24
N LYS A 20 -0.06 9.66 5.98
CA LYS A 20 -0.85 10.04 4.80
C LYS A 20 -1.86 8.93 4.47
N VAL A 21 -3.14 9.24 4.51
CA VAL A 21 -4.24 8.30 4.17
C VAL A 21 -4.45 8.28 2.66
N PHE A 22 -4.69 7.10 2.10
CA PHE A 22 -4.99 6.86 0.69
C PHE A 22 -6.35 6.16 0.55
N GLU A 23 -7.17 6.64 -0.37
CA GLU A 23 -8.47 6.03 -0.72
C GLU A 23 -8.28 4.69 -1.43
N HIS A 24 -9.31 3.83 -1.40
CA HIS A 24 -9.24 2.52 -2.07
C HIS A 24 -9.00 2.60 -3.59
N THR A 25 -9.26 3.75 -4.22
CA THR A 25 -8.96 4.00 -5.64
C THR A 25 -7.55 4.54 -5.88
N GLU A 26 -6.84 4.94 -4.83
CA GLU A 26 -5.57 5.67 -4.90
C GLU A 26 -4.34 4.74 -4.82
N LEU A 27 -4.46 3.52 -5.35
CA LEU A 27 -3.34 2.57 -5.37
C LEU A 27 -2.16 3.14 -6.15
N ARG A 28 -2.40 3.84 -7.27
CA ARG A 28 -1.34 4.41 -8.09
C ARG A 28 -0.60 5.53 -7.35
N GLU A 29 -1.36 6.41 -6.73
CA GLU A 29 -0.88 7.55 -5.95
C GLU A 29 -0.07 7.09 -4.73
N SER A 30 -0.45 5.96 -4.11
CA SER A 30 0.35 5.36 -3.04
C SER A 30 1.70 4.83 -3.52
N LYS A 31 1.76 4.22 -4.72
CA LYS A 31 3.00 3.74 -5.33
C LYS A 31 3.91 4.91 -5.73
N GLU A 32 3.33 5.93 -6.38
CA GLU A 32 4.03 7.17 -6.75
C GLU A 32 4.59 7.87 -5.50
N TYR A 33 3.85 7.87 -4.40
CA TYR A 33 4.32 8.40 -3.13
C TYR A 33 5.56 7.64 -2.61
N LEU A 34 5.53 6.31 -2.57
CA LEU A 34 6.66 5.48 -2.16
C LEU A 34 7.91 5.74 -3.03
N GLN A 35 7.74 5.86 -4.34
CA GLN A 35 8.82 6.22 -5.28
C GLN A 35 9.37 7.62 -5.01
N SER A 36 8.50 8.59 -4.73
CA SER A 36 8.90 9.99 -4.47
C SER A 36 9.74 10.17 -3.21
N ILE A 37 9.59 9.26 -2.23
CA ILE A 37 10.38 9.25 -1.00
C ILE A 37 11.57 8.29 -1.07
N GLU A 38 11.87 7.76 -2.26
CA GLU A 38 12.94 6.78 -2.50
C GLU A 38 12.85 5.56 -1.56
N ALA A 39 11.62 5.14 -1.23
CA ALA A 39 11.39 3.97 -0.39
C ALA A 39 11.62 2.69 -1.19
N GLU A 40 12.57 1.87 -0.73
CA GLU A 40 12.78 0.52 -1.26
C GLU A 40 11.69 -0.44 -0.77
N GLU A 41 11.28 -0.29 0.49
CA GLU A 41 10.31 -1.14 1.15
C GLU A 41 9.43 -0.32 2.09
N ALA A 42 8.20 -0.80 2.31
CA ALA A 42 7.30 -0.26 3.31
C ALA A 42 7.09 -1.28 4.43
N LEU A 43 7.25 -0.86 5.67
CA LEU A 43 7.19 -1.72 6.84
C LEU A 43 5.78 -1.68 7.44
N PHE A 44 5.25 -2.85 7.78
CA PHE A 44 3.96 -2.97 8.45
C PHE A 44 4.16 -3.74 9.75
N TYR A 45 3.71 -3.16 10.86
CA TYR A 45 3.83 -3.73 12.20
C TYR A 45 2.44 -3.97 12.78
N PRO A 46 1.76 -5.06 12.40
CA PRO A 46 0.45 -5.38 12.94
C PRO A 46 0.57 -5.70 14.43
N GLU A 47 -0.33 -5.17 15.25
CA GLU A 47 -0.41 -5.53 16.67
C GLU A 47 -1.09 -6.89 16.88
N ASN A 48 -1.90 -7.33 15.92
CA ASN A 48 -2.67 -8.58 15.96
C ASN A 48 -3.00 -9.11 14.55
N ASP A 49 -3.55 -10.33 14.48
CA ASP A 49 -3.96 -10.95 13.22
C ASP A 49 -5.13 -10.20 12.54
N GLU A 50 -5.97 -9.48 13.31
CA GLU A 50 -7.10 -8.71 12.77
C GLU A 50 -6.61 -7.53 11.93
N GLU A 51 -5.57 -6.81 12.39
CA GLU A 51 -4.94 -5.72 11.65
C GLU A 51 -4.25 -6.21 10.37
N LEU A 52 -3.63 -7.40 10.43
CA LEU A 52 -3.03 -8.02 9.26
C LEU A 52 -4.09 -8.39 8.21
N ASP A 53 -5.20 -8.98 8.64
CA ASP A 53 -6.33 -9.29 7.77
C ASP A 53 -6.98 -8.01 7.21
N GLU A 54 -7.10 -6.96 8.01
CA GLU A 54 -7.63 -5.66 7.57
C GLU A 54 -6.74 -5.01 6.51
N MET A 55 -5.43 -4.94 6.75
CA MET A 55 -4.47 -4.42 5.77
C MET A 55 -4.52 -5.24 4.47
N HIS A 56 -4.59 -6.57 4.57
CA HIS A 56 -4.70 -7.45 3.42
C HIS A 56 -5.99 -7.19 2.62
N LYS A 57 -7.13 -7.02 3.29
CA LYS A 57 -8.40 -6.65 2.66
C LYS A 57 -8.32 -5.30 1.95
N ILE A 58 -7.69 -4.31 2.55
CA ILE A 58 -7.52 -2.97 1.96
C ILE A 58 -6.67 -3.05 0.70
N ILE A 59 -5.51 -3.70 0.77
CA ILE A 59 -4.61 -3.85 -0.39
C ILE A 59 -5.29 -4.67 -1.50
N THR A 60 -6.00 -5.74 -1.16
CA THR A 60 -6.76 -6.55 -2.13
C THR A 60 -7.81 -5.70 -2.83
N LYS A 61 -8.61 -4.94 -2.07
CA LYS A 61 -9.65 -4.06 -2.60
C LYS A 61 -9.06 -2.95 -3.48
N MET A 62 -7.92 -2.38 -3.08
CA MET A 62 -7.17 -1.41 -3.88
C MET A 62 -6.69 -2.02 -5.20
N GLY A 63 -6.23 -3.27 -5.17
CA GLY A 63 -5.88 -4.04 -6.36
C GLY A 63 -7.08 -4.23 -7.29
N GLU A 64 -8.20 -4.72 -6.79
CA GLU A 64 -9.43 -4.95 -7.57
C GLU A 64 -9.97 -3.67 -8.22
N LEU A 65 -9.86 -2.53 -7.55
CA LEU A 65 -10.30 -1.23 -8.06
C LEU A 65 -9.28 -0.58 -9.00
N SER A 66 -8.03 -1.06 -9.02
CA SER A 66 -7.00 -0.50 -9.87
C SER A 66 -7.25 -0.90 -11.33
N PRO A 67 -7.18 0.04 -12.28
CA PRO A 67 -7.29 -0.27 -13.71
C PRO A 67 -6.21 -1.26 -14.19
N GLU A 68 -5.11 -1.40 -13.45
CA GLU A 68 -4.04 -2.39 -13.72
C GLU A 68 -4.48 -3.85 -13.51
N PHE A 69 -5.54 -4.09 -12.73
CA PHE A 69 -6.09 -5.42 -12.45
C PHE A 69 -7.01 -5.94 -13.57
N SER A 70 -7.43 -5.06 -14.50
CA SER A 70 -8.23 -5.42 -15.68
C SER A 70 -7.40 -6.02 -16.83
N GLY A 71 -6.11 -6.30 -16.62
CA GLY A 71 -5.23 -7.02 -17.55
C GLY A 71 -4.89 -8.43 -17.04
N PRO A 72 -4.54 -9.39 -17.93
CA PRO A 72 -4.21 -10.76 -17.53
C PRO A 72 -3.08 -10.71 -16.50
N THR A 73 -3.39 -11.18 -15.29
CA THR A 73 -2.55 -11.26 -14.09
C THR A 73 -1.04 -11.30 -14.38
N PRO A 74 -0.26 -10.24 -14.08
CA PRO A 74 1.17 -10.40 -13.95
C PRO A 74 1.47 -10.94 -12.55
N LEU A 75 2.03 -12.15 -12.52
CA LEU A 75 2.56 -12.87 -11.34
C LEU A 75 3.83 -12.23 -10.75
N SER A 76 4.12 -10.97 -11.06
CA SER A 76 5.30 -10.25 -10.56
C SER A 76 5.15 -8.74 -10.76
N TYR A 77 5.28 -8.00 -9.66
CA TYR A 77 5.45 -6.55 -9.71
C TYR A 77 6.95 -6.27 -9.76
N TYR A 78 7.45 -5.86 -10.94
CA TYR A 78 8.79 -5.30 -11.07
C TYR A 78 8.71 -3.79 -10.87
N LEU A 79 9.39 -3.29 -9.85
CA LEU A 79 9.76 -1.88 -9.74
C LEU A 79 10.97 -1.68 -10.69
N ASN A 80 10.79 -0.86 -11.73
CA ASN A 80 11.91 -0.31 -12.51
C ASN A 80 12.51 0.87 -11.75
#